data_AF-A0A6P0K289-F1
#
_entry.id   AF-A0A6P0K289-F1
#
_cell.length_a   1.000
_cell.length_b   1.000
_cell.length_c   1.000
_cell.angle_alpha   90.00
_cell.angle_beta   90.00
_cell.angle_gamma   90.00
#
_symmetry.space_group_name_H-M   'P 1'
#
loop_
_entity.id
_entity.type
_entity.pdbx_description
1 polymer ?
#
loop_
_entity_poly.entity_id
_entity_poly.type
_entity_poly.pdbx_seq_one_letter_code
_entity_poly.pdbx_strand_id
1 'polypeptide(L)'
;MQKKQSSQQPQENLSPLRKLREQANLTQEQLSVRLDVSTSTFRRWENGNVEPAMTHEQWVIFCKEIGVPFEELPKKLNLRAK
;
A
#
# COMPACT_ATOMS: atom_id res chain seq x y z
N MET A 1 -11.35 2.37 -23.60
CA MET A 1 -11.33 1.84 -22.21
C MET A 1 -10.76 0.43 -22.27
N GLN A 2 -9.47 0.24 -22.05
CA GLN A 2 -8.83 -1.08 -22.19
C GLN A 2 -8.30 -1.56 -20.84
N LYS A 3 -8.76 -2.76 -20.47
CA LYS A 3 -8.27 -3.60 -19.39
C LYS A 3 -6.77 -3.86 -19.59
N LYS A 4 -5.98 -3.79 -18.52
CA LYS A 4 -4.70 -4.50 -18.45
C LYS A 4 -4.72 -5.41 -17.23
N GLN A 5 -4.89 -6.69 -17.54
CA GLN A 5 -4.68 -7.80 -16.63
C GLN A 5 -3.22 -7.83 -16.21
N SER A 6 -2.96 -8.06 -14.93
CA SER A 6 -1.76 -8.77 -14.51
C SER A 6 -2.19 -9.88 -13.54
N SER A 7 -2.24 -11.10 -14.10
CA SER A 7 -2.11 -12.40 -13.44
C SER A 7 -2.98 -12.71 -12.20
N GLN A 8 -3.95 -13.62 -12.41
CA GLN A 8 -4.45 -14.52 -11.36
C GLN A 8 -3.30 -15.39 -10.84
N GLN A 9 -2.93 -15.24 -9.55
CA GLN A 9 -2.31 -16.24 -8.66
C GLN A 9 -2.63 -15.85 -7.19
N PRO A 10 -2.72 -16.83 -6.26
CA PRO A 10 -3.76 -16.92 -5.21
C PRO A 10 -3.64 -15.91 -4.07
N GLN A 11 -4.75 -15.70 -3.35
CA GLN A 11 -4.94 -14.78 -2.21
C GLN A 11 -4.04 -14.99 -0.98
N GLU A 12 -2.98 -15.77 -1.07
CA GLU A 12 -2.17 -16.17 0.07
C GLU A 12 -0.98 -15.19 0.19
N ASN A 13 -0.96 -14.37 1.24
CA ASN A 13 0.20 -13.58 1.70
C ASN A 13 0.44 -12.19 1.06
N LEU A 14 -0.60 -11.35 0.97
CA LEU A 14 -0.41 -9.90 0.75
C LEU A 14 -0.11 -9.17 2.08
N SER A 15 0.78 -8.18 2.02
CA SER A 15 1.00 -7.26 3.15
C SER A 15 -0.23 -6.38 3.40
N PRO A 16 -0.47 -5.95 4.65
CA PRO A 16 -1.58 -5.06 4.94
C PRO A 16 -1.56 -3.75 4.15
N LEU A 17 -0.37 -3.18 3.89
CA LEU A 17 -0.24 -2.00 3.03
C LEU A 17 -0.88 -2.22 1.66
N ARG A 18 -0.58 -3.37 1.05
CA ARG A 18 -1.11 -3.73 -0.26
C ARG A 18 -2.62 -3.95 -0.22
N LYS A 19 -3.13 -4.59 0.83
CA LYS A 19 -4.57 -4.80 1.01
C LYS A 19 -5.32 -3.48 1.10
N LEU A 20 -4.84 -2.55 1.93
CA LEU A 20 -5.44 -1.22 2.10
C LEU A 20 -5.45 -0.44 0.78
N ARG A 21 -4.34 -0.46 0.03
CA ARG A 21 -4.26 0.20 -1.28
C ARG A 21 -5.24 -0.40 -2.29
N GLU A 22 -5.31 -1.73 -2.37
CA GLU A 22 -6.20 -2.42 -3.31
C GLU A 22 -7.68 -2.22 -2.95
N GLN A 23 -8.02 -2.19 -1.65
CA GLN A 23 -9.37 -1.85 -1.17
C GLN A 23 -9.78 -0.42 -1.55
N ALA A 24 -8.82 0.51 -1.58
CA ALA A 24 -9.01 1.87 -2.06
C ALA A 24 -9.01 2.00 -3.60
N ASN A 25 -8.90 0.90 -4.34
CA ASN A 25 -8.81 0.87 -5.82
C ASN A 25 -7.65 1.70 -6.40
N LEU A 26 -6.53 1.78 -5.69
CA LEU A 26 -5.36 2.56 -6.11
C LEU A 26 -4.27 1.66 -6.70
N THR A 27 -3.56 2.14 -7.72
CA THR A 27 -2.32 1.51 -8.18
C THR A 27 -1.14 1.92 -7.30
N GLN A 28 -0.05 1.14 -7.32
CA GLN A 28 1.19 1.51 -6.61
C GLN A 28 1.70 2.90 -7.04
N GLU A 29 1.62 3.21 -8.33
CA GLU A 29 2.04 4.49 -8.89
C GLU A 29 1.18 5.66 -8.40
N GLN A 30 -0.15 5.49 -8.38
CA GLN A 30 -1.05 6.53 -7.89
C GLN A 30 -0.76 6.87 -6.43
N LEU A 31 -0.63 5.86 -5.57
CA LEU A 31 -0.40 6.11 -4.16
C LEU A 31 1.02 6.61 -3.88
N SER A 32 2.03 6.11 -4.60
CA SER A 32 3.41 6.59 -4.43
C SER A 32 3.56 8.05 -4.83
N VAL A 33 2.91 8.48 -5.92
CA VAL A 33 2.91 9.89 -6.35
C VAL A 33 2.25 10.78 -5.30
N ARG A 34 1.12 10.37 -4.72
CA ARG A 34 0.44 11.16 -3.69
C ARG A 34 1.22 11.26 -2.38
N LEU A 35 1.98 10.22 -2.05
CA LEU A 35 2.85 10.21 -0.88
C LEU A 35 4.23 10.86 -1.14
N ASP A 36 4.49 11.33 -2.36
CA ASP A 36 5.80 11.83 -2.78
C ASP A 36 6.95 10.86 -2.46
N VAL A 37 6.75 9.58 -2.81
CA VAL A 37 7.78 8.54 -2.69
C VAL A 37 7.97 7.83 -4.02
N SER A 38 9.18 7.30 -4.24
CA SER A 38 9.42 6.51 -5.44
C SER A 38 8.56 5.23 -5.44
N THR A 39 8.06 4.84 -6.62
CA THR A 39 7.35 3.56 -6.81
C THR A 39 8.19 2.37 -6.35
N SER A 40 9.51 2.42 -6.54
CA SER A 40 10.47 1.42 -6.06
C SER A 40 10.49 1.31 -4.52
N THR A 41 10.47 2.44 -3.81
CA THR A 41 10.37 2.49 -2.34
C THR A 41 9.05 1.86 -1.89
N PHE A 42 7.95 2.29 -2.52
CA PHE A 42 6.61 1.79 -2.20
C PHE A 42 6.48 0.27 -2.42
N ARG A 43 7.05 -0.24 -3.52
CA ARG A 43 7.09 -1.69 -3.80
C ARG A 43 7.87 -2.47 -2.76
N ARG A 44 8.98 -1.93 -2.22
CA ARG A 44 9.75 -2.57 -1.14
C ARG A 44 8.92 -2.67 0.13
N TRP A 45 8.10 -1.67 0.44
CA TRP A 45 7.17 -1.72 1.56
C TRP A 45 6.14 -2.83 1.39
N GLU A 46 5.47 -2.90 0.23
CA GLU A 46 4.44 -3.91 -0.03
C GLU A 46 4.97 -5.34 -0.07
N ASN A 47 6.21 -5.54 -0.50
CA ASN A 47 6.85 -6.85 -0.56
C ASN A 47 7.28 -7.38 0.81
N GLY A 48 7.20 -6.58 1.87
CA GLY A 48 7.60 -6.97 3.23
C GLY A 48 9.08 -6.73 3.55
N ASN A 49 9.84 -6.13 2.63
CA ASN A 49 11.28 -5.97 2.81
C ASN A 49 11.63 -4.94 3.89
N VAL A 50 10.81 -3.88 4.02
CA VAL A 50 11.03 -2.77 4.96
C VAL A 50 9.67 -2.25 5.42
N GLU A 51 9.55 -1.86 6.69
CA GLU A 51 8.37 -1.16 7.19
C GLU A 51 8.29 0.26 6.60
N PRO A 52 7.09 0.76 6.21
CA PRO A 52 6.96 2.13 5.74
C PRO A 52 7.52 3.14 6.74
N ALA A 53 8.46 3.95 6.27
CA ALA A 53 8.98 5.11 7.00
C ALA A 53 8.40 6.36 6.33
N MET A 54 7.26 6.79 6.83
CA MET A 54 6.55 7.97 6.33
C MET A 54 6.66 9.12 7.32
N THR A 55 6.71 10.35 6.81
CA THR A 55 6.56 11.57 7.62
C THR A 55 5.12 11.69 8.12
N HIS A 56 4.88 12.56 9.10
CA HIS A 56 3.53 12.85 9.57
C HIS A 56 2.59 13.29 8.43
N GLU A 57 3.06 14.15 7.53
CA GLU A 57 2.28 14.61 6.37
C GLU A 57 1.89 13.45 5.44
N GLN A 58 2.85 12.56 5.15
CA GLN A 58 2.59 11.36 4.35
C GLN A 58 1.58 10.43 5.03
N TRP A 59 1.60 10.30 6.35
CA TRP A 59 0.59 9.52 7.08
C TRP A 59 -0.81 10.11 6.96
N VAL A 60 -0.95 11.43 7.07
CA VAL A 60 -2.23 12.12 6.88
C VAL A 60 -2.77 11.87 5.48
N ILE A 61 -1.91 12.01 4.46
CA ILE A 61 -2.29 11.73 3.06
C ILE A 61 -2.64 10.26 2.89
N PHE A 62 -1.83 9.34 3.41
CA PHE A 62 -2.07 7.90 3.30
C PHE A 62 -3.45 7.53 3.83
N CYS A 63 -3.77 7.92 5.07
CA CYS A 63 -5.06 7.62 5.70
C CYS A 63 -6.24 8.20 4.90
N LYS A 64 -6.08 9.43 4.40
CA LYS A 64 -7.08 10.09 3.53
C LYS A 64 -7.30 9.32 2.23
N GLU A 65 -6.22 8.88 1.58
CA GLU A 65 -6.29 8.20 0.28
C GLU A 65 -6.85 6.79 0.36
N ILE A 66 -6.59 6.06 1.47
CA ILE A 66 -7.15 4.73 1.68
C ILE A 66 -8.53 4.76 2.35
N GLY A 67 -8.95 5.91 2.89
CA GLY A 67 -10.22 6.06 3.60
C GLY A 67 -10.28 5.34 4.94
N VAL A 68 -9.13 5.08 5.58
CA VAL A 68 -9.02 4.38 6.87
C VAL A 68 -8.31 5.31 7.86
N PRO A 69 -8.90 5.57 9.04
CA PRO A 69 -8.27 6.40 10.06
C PRO A 69 -7.04 5.71 10.65
N PHE A 70 -6.11 6.51 11.19
CA PHE A 70 -4.82 6.01 11.68
C PHE A 70 -4.96 4.95 12.77
N GLU A 71 -5.98 5.09 13.61
CA GLU A 71 -6.29 4.21 14.75
C GLU A 71 -6.73 2.80 14.32
N GLU A 72 -7.26 2.67 13.10
CA GLU A 72 -7.70 1.40 12.52
C GLU A 72 -6.59 0.70 11.73
N LEU A 73 -5.42 1.34 11.59
CA LEU A 73 -4.29 0.74 10.91
C LEU A 73 -3.73 -0.46 11.69
N PRO A 74 -3.28 -1.50 10.98
CA PRO A 74 -2.58 -2.60 11.61
C PRO A 74 -1.22 -2.11 12.15
N LYS A 75 -0.78 -2.72 13.26
CA LYS A 75 0.52 -2.39 13.91
C LYS A 75 1.74 -2.52 12.98
N LYS A 76 1.62 -3.30 11.92
CA LYS A 76 2.64 -3.49 10.89
C LYS A 76 1.99 -3.50 9.52
N LEU A 77 2.55 -2.73 8.61
CA LEU A 77 2.04 -2.61 7.24
C LEU A 77 2.75 -3.51 6.25
N ASN A 78 3.99 -3.91 6.52
CA ASN A 78 4.80 -4.72 5.62
C ASN A 78 4.60 -6.24 5.77
N LEU A 79 4.07 -6.72 6.90
CA LEU A 79 4.06 -8.14 7.24
C LEU A 79 3.18 -8.96 6.30
N ARG A 80 3.76 -9.98 5.68
CA ARG A 80 3.01 -10.95 4.90
C ARG A 80 2.64 -12.11 5.82
N ALA A 81 1.42 -12.64 5.70
CA ALA A 81 1.10 -13.93 6.33
C ALA A 81 2.08 -15.00 5.78
N LYS A 82 2.34 -16.06 6.56
CA LYS A 82 3.18 -17.18 6.13
C LYS A 82 2.29 -18.21 5.46
#